data_AF-X0Z448-F1
#
_entry.id   AF-X0Z448-F1
#
_cell.length_a   1.000
_cell.length_b   1.000
_cell.length_c   1.000
_cell.angle_alpha   90.00
_cell.angle_beta   90.00
_cell.angle_gamma   90.00
#
_symmetry.space_group_name_H-M   'P 1'
#
loop_
_entity.id
_entity.type
_entity.pdbx_description
1 polymer ?
#
loop_
_entity_poly.entity_id
_entity_poly.type
_entity_poly.pdbx_seq_one_letter_code
_entity_poly.pdbx_strand_id
1 'polypeptide(L)' 'VALDDGYWFGTEGKGFMRINIACPRSFLEEGLKRIERAVNSLKN' A
#
# COMPACT_ATOMS: atom_id res chain seq x y z
N VAL A 1 -4.97 -3.36 5.70
CA VAL A 1 -3.64 -3.00 5.16
C VAL A 1 -3.25 -1.70 5.82
N ALA A 2 -2.10 -1.65 6.49
CA ALA A 2 -1.58 -0.39 7.04
C ALA A 2 -0.59 0.20 6.02
N LEU A 3 -0.74 1.49 5.75
CA LEU A 3 0.11 2.27 4.84
C LEU A 3 0.47 3.57 5.55
N ASP A 4 1.72 4.01 5.41
CA ASP A 4 2.14 5.33 5.86
C ASP A 4 2.13 6.28 4.66
N ASP A 5 1.54 7.47 4.83
CA ASP A 5 1.51 8.50 3.79
C ASP A 5 2.94 8.95 3.47
N GLY A 6 3.31 8.90 2.19
CA GLY A 6 4.63 9.31 1.73
C GLY A 6 4.95 10.77 2.05
N TYR A 7 3.94 11.64 2.22
CA TYR A 7 4.12 13.03 2.63
C TYR A 7 4.84 13.18 3.98
N TRP A 8 4.76 12.17 4.86
CA TRP A 8 5.50 12.16 6.12
C TRP A 8 7.02 12.18 5.92
N PHE A 9 7.50 11.85 4.73
CA PHE A 9 8.92 11.80 4.36
C PHE A 9 9.37 13.00 3.51
N GLY A 10 8.50 14.00 3.31
CA GLY A 10 8.79 15.18 2.50
C GLY A 10 7.79 15.37 1.36
N THR A 11 7.87 16.53 0.70
CA THR A 11 7.01 16.88 -0.44
C THR A 11 7.16 15.92 -1.61
N GLU A 12 8.34 15.32 -1.76
CA GLU A 12 8.70 14.36 -2.79
C GLU A 12 7.94 13.03 -2.64
N GLY A 13 7.50 12.70 -1.41
CA GLY A 13 6.70 11.51 -1.14
C GLY A 13 5.20 11.68 -1.41
N LYS A 14 4.74 12.88 -1.80
CA LYS A 14 3.33 13.14 -2.09
C LYS A 14 2.83 12.22 -3.21
N GLY A 15 1.71 11.54 -2.95
CA GLY A 15 1.10 10.59 -3.90
C GLY A 15 1.66 9.18 -3.82
N PHE A 16 2.65 8.93 -2.95
CA PHE A 16 3.16 7.60 -2.64
C PHE A 16 2.71 7.12 -1.26
N MET A 17 2.80 5.82 -1.06
CA MET A 17 2.51 5.15 0.21
C MET A 17 3.66 4.21 0.56
N ARG A 18 4.05 4.15 1.84
CA ARG A 18 5.02 3.19 2.36
C ARG A 18 4.29 2.00 2.98
N ILE A 19 4.83 0.80 2.78
CA ILE A 19 4.35 -0.43 3.41
C ILE A 19 5.51 -1.17 4.08
N ASN A 20 5.25 -1.78 5.24
CA ASN A 20 6.19 -2.67 5.91
C ASN A 20 5.99 -4.11 5.40
N ILE A 21 7.09 -4.78 5.02
CA ILE A 21 7.09 -6.17 4.50
C ILE A 21 7.67 -7.20 5.50
N ALA A 22 8.03 -6.78 6.71
CA ALA A 22 8.52 -7.63 7.79
C ALA A 22 7.38 -8.40 8.45
N CYS A 23 6.78 -9.32 7.70
CA CYS A 23 5.68 -10.17 8.13
C CYS A 23 5.72 -11.53 7.38
N PRO A 24 4.94 -12.54 7.80
CA PRO A 24 4.80 -13.76 7.03
C PRO A 24 4.33 -13.49 5.61
N ARG A 25 4.87 -14.23 4.64
CA ARG A 25 4.54 -14.08 3.21
C ARG A 25 3.03 -14.19 2.93
N SER A 26 2.33 -15.05 3.65
CA SER A 26 0.88 -15.22 3.53
C SER A 26 0.11 -13.93 3.84
N PHE A 27 0.52 -13.19 4.87
CA PHE A 27 -0.11 -11.93 5.24
C PHE A 27 0.19 -10.83 4.22
N LEU A 28 1.43 -10.78 3.73
CA LEU A 28 1.80 -9.84 2.68
C LEU A 28 1.02 -10.09 1.39
N GLU A 29 0.92 -11.34 0.93
CA GLU A 29 0.15 -11.70 -0.25
C GLU A 29 -1.32 -11.31 -0.13
N GLU A 30 -1.95 -11.63 1.01
CA GLU A 30 -3.35 -11.29 1.24
C GLU A 30 -3.56 -9.77 1.24
N GLY A 31 -2.67 -9.03 1.90
CA GLY A 31 -2.69 -7.57 1.92
C GLY A 31 -2.58 -6.97 0.51
N LEU A 32 -1.61 -7.44 -0.28
CA LEU A 32 -1.41 -6.99 -1.66
C LEU A 32 -2.62 -7.31 -2.56
N LYS A 33 -3.20 -8.51 -2.47
CA LYS A 33 -4.43 -8.88 -3.21
C LYS A 33 -5.61 -7.97 -2.87
N ARG A 34 -5.74 -7.55 -1.61
CA ARG A 34 -6.80 -6.59 -1.20
C ARG A 34 -6.57 -5.20 -1.83
N ILE A 35 -5.33 -4.70 -1.84
CA ILE A 35 -4.98 -3.42 -2.49
C ILE A 35 -5.25 -3.49 -4.00
N GLU A 36 -4.78 -4.55 -4.66
CA GLU A 36 -4.97 -4.76 -6.10
C GLU A 36 -6.46 -4.70 -6.48
N ARG A 37 -7.31 -5.45 -5.77
CA ARG A 37 -8.77 -5.46 -6.03
C ARG A 37 -9.38 -4.06 -5.87
N ALA A 38 -9.02 -3.35 -4.81
CA ALA A 38 -9.51 -2.00 -4.57
C ALA A 38 -9.08 -1.04 -5.70
N VAL A 39 -7.81 -1.06 -6.10
CA VAL A 39 -7.31 -0.24 -7.21
C VAL A 39 -8.00 -0.57 -8.53
N ASN A 40 -8.21 -1.85 -8.83
CA ASN A 40 -8.91 -2.26 -10.04
C ASN A 40 -10.39 -1.84 -10.04
N SER A 41 -11.04 -1.75 -8.87
CA SER A 41 -12.41 -1.24 -8.75
C SER A 41 -12.55 0.29 -8.93
N LEU A 42 -11.45 1.05 -8.85
CA LEU A 42 -11.46 2.49 -9.08
C LEU A 42 -11.36 2.86 -10.57
N LYS A 43 -10.99 1.92 -11.43
CA LYS A 43 -10.88 2.12 -12.86
C LYS A 43 -12.26 1.89 -13.50
N ASN A 44 -13.00 2.98 -13.72
CA ASN A 44 -14.04 3.08 -14.73
C ASN A 44 -13.45 3.70 -15.99
#